data_AF-A0A227JAM3-F1
#
_entry.id   AF-A0A227JAM3-F1
#
_cell.length_a   1.000
_cell.length_b   1.000
_cell.length_c   1.000
_cell.angle_alpha   90.00
_cell.angle_beta   90.00
_cell.angle_gamma   90.00
#
_symmetry.space_group_name_H-M   'P 1'
#
loop_
_entity.id
_entity.type
_entity.pdbx_description
1 polymer ?
#
loop_
_entity_poly.entity_id
_entity_poly.type
_entity_poly.pdbx_seq_one_letter_code
_entity_poly.pdbx_strand_id
1 'polypeptide(L)'
;MDNKTFKLSTIAKTVLPLISIAVISGCGSDSTSDDTTNPGSGLYPAGENEVVIYYKRDIASASTASDYEGWGLHLWNGEGCTSTDLEAMGIAGTGTDWSAPRPFDGINDTYGAYYVLKVNPDASDPHECMNFILHKGDEKAFGSSNSKVELTKIGESKGLFGFHGSSELYYEPIEER
;
A
#
# COMPACT_ATOMS: atom_id res chain seq x y z
N MET A 1 25.07 -14.55 61.15
CA MET A 1 24.57 -13.48 62.03
C MET A 1 25.77 -12.72 62.51
N ASP A 2 25.88 -11.45 62.15
CA ASP A 2 26.37 -10.36 62.99
C ASP A 2 26.26 -9.06 62.19
N ASN A 3 26.07 -8.00 62.93
CA ASN A 3 25.21 -6.87 62.66
C ASN A 3 25.97 -5.59 63.01
N LYS A 4 25.45 -4.46 62.51
CA LYS A 4 25.75 -3.06 62.89
C LYS A 4 26.93 -2.44 62.15
N THR A 5 26.94 -1.17 61.77
CA THR A 5 25.97 -0.06 61.76
C THR A 5 26.71 1.04 61.01
N PHE A 6 26.24 1.50 59.85
CA PHE A 6 26.80 2.70 59.23
C PHE A 6 26.07 3.94 59.72
N LYS A 7 26.84 4.88 60.25
CA LYS A 7 26.38 6.09 60.93
C LYS A 7 25.89 7.13 59.92
N LEU A 8 24.69 7.63 60.17
CA LEU A 8 24.10 8.81 59.53
C LEU A 8 24.95 10.06 59.82
N SER A 9 25.20 10.87 58.79
CA SER A 9 25.69 12.24 58.91
C SER A 9 24.76 13.15 58.10
N THR A 10 23.72 13.66 58.76
CA THR A 10 22.76 14.62 58.21
C THR A 10 23.24 16.03 58.50
N ILE A 11 23.83 16.74 57.53
CA ILE A 11 23.74 18.21 57.45
C ILE A 11 23.86 18.61 55.99
N ALA A 12 22.73 18.93 55.35
CA ALA A 12 22.73 19.81 54.19
C ALA A 12 21.61 20.82 54.36
N LYS A 13 22.04 22.07 54.49
CA LYS A 13 21.24 23.25 54.79
C LYS A 13 20.24 23.50 53.67
N THR A 14 19.01 23.75 54.08
CA THR A 14 17.92 24.29 53.27
C THR A 14 18.36 25.56 52.56
N VAL A 15 18.41 25.51 51.22
CA VAL A 15 18.21 26.67 50.36
C VAL A 15 17.20 26.23 49.32
N LEU A 16 15.98 26.76 49.44
CA LEU A 16 14.93 26.65 48.43
C LEU A 16 15.23 27.67 47.31
N PRO A 17 15.48 27.24 46.07
CA PRO A 17 15.15 28.03 44.90
C PRO A 17 13.72 27.70 44.47
N LEU A 18 12.85 28.71 44.49
CA LEU A 18 11.56 28.71 43.79
C LEU A 18 11.85 28.58 42.29
N ILE A 19 11.72 27.37 41.75
CA ILE A 19 11.78 27.12 40.32
C ILE A 19 10.35 27.08 39.81
N SER A 20 10.03 28.09 39.00
CA SER A 20 8.80 28.24 38.24
C SER A 20 8.51 26.98 37.41
N ILE A 21 7.28 26.49 37.50
CA ILE A 21 6.76 25.42 36.66
C ILE A 21 6.53 26.00 35.26
N ALA A 22 7.40 25.68 34.32
CA ALA A 22 7.09 25.73 32.89
C ALA A 22 6.71 24.30 32.45
N VAL A 23 5.53 24.17 31.84
CA VAL A 23 5.04 22.90 31.30
C VAL A 23 5.79 22.54 30.02
N ILE A 24 6.07 21.24 29.90
CA ILE A 24 6.92 20.58 28.91
C ILE A 24 6.21 20.42 27.56
N SER A 25 6.94 20.65 26.47
CA SER A 25 6.83 19.95 25.17
C SER A 25 8.14 20.24 24.43
N GLY A 26 9.01 19.31 24.05
CA GLY A 26 9.20 17.88 24.24
C GLY A 26 10.63 17.65 23.71
N CYS A 27 11.40 16.80 24.40
CA CYS A 27 12.79 16.52 24.12
C CYS A 27 12.97 15.86 22.75
N GLY A 28 14.05 16.20 22.05
CA GLY A 28 14.53 15.44 20.91
C GLY A 28 14.92 14.02 21.32
N SER A 29 14.55 13.08 20.47
CA SER A 29 15.07 11.72 20.48
C SER A 29 15.82 11.53 19.17
N ASP A 30 17.15 11.57 19.25
CA ASP A 30 17.97 10.79 18.31
C ASP A 30 17.50 9.34 18.45
N SER A 31 16.89 8.82 17.40
CA SER A 31 16.64 7.41 17.22
C SER A 31 17.33 7.03 15.93
N THR A 32 18.58 6.58 16.06
CA THR A 32 19.19 5.68 15.10
C THR A 32 18.35 4.41 15.12
N SER A 33 17.33 4.37 14.27
CA SER A 33 16.71 3.14 13.81
C SER A 33 17.24 2.94 12.41
N ASP A 34 18.32 2.17 12.31
CA ASP A 34 18.54 1.34 11.13
C ASP A 34 17.29 0.47 10.99
N ASP A 35 16.39 0.88 10.11
CA ASP A 35 15.50 -0.02 9.41
C ASP A 35 15.43 0.46 7.97
N THR A 36 16.03 -0.32 7.09
CA THR A 36 16.05 -0.11 5.64
C THR A 36 14.68 -0.42 5.04
N THR A 37 13.65 0.32 5.47
CA THR A 37 12.36 0.38 4.80
C THR A 37 12.15 1.80 4.31
N ASN A 38 12.31 1.98 3.01
CA ASN A 38 12.24 3.24 2.27
C ASN A 38 11.11 4.18 2.78
N PRO A 39 11.43 5.26 3.52
CA PRO A 39 10.45 6.26 3.89
C PRO A 39 10.37 7.26 2.73
N GLY A 40 9.55 7.02 1.71
CA GLY A 40 9.59 7.90 0.53
C GLY A 40 8.36 8.00 -0.38
N SER A 41 7.63 6.91 -0.67
CA SER A 41 6.64 6.93 -1.77
C SER A 41 5.17 7.06 -1.32
N GLY A 42 4.85 6.90 -0.03
CA GLY A 42 3.47 6.95 0.45
C GLY A 42 2.54 5.88 -0.12
N LEU A 43 3.11 4.77 -0.64
CA LEU A 43 2.36 3.65 -1.19
C LEU A 43 1.58 2.88 -0.11
N TYR A 44 0.54 2.17 -0.54
CA TYR A 44 -0.18 1.22 0.31
C TYR A 44 0.78 0.13 0.86
N PRO A 45 0.78 -0.15 2.17
CA PRO A 45 1.67 -1.12 2.79
C PRO A 45 1.18 -2.56 2.55
N ALA A 46 1.41 -3.07 1.35
CA ALA A 46 0.94 -4.39 0.92
C ALA A 46 1.54 -5.54 1.74
N GLY A 47 0.69 -6.49 2.14
CA GLY A 47 1.10 -7.72 2.82
C GLY A 47 1.89 -8.69 1.94
N GLU A 48 2.32 -9.82 2.52
CA GLU A 48 3.14 -10.83 1.84
C GLU A 48 2.49 -11.34 0.54
N ASN A 49 1.19 -11.62 0.56
CA ASN A 49 0.41 -12.12 -0.57
C ASN A 49 -0.52 -11.06 -1.15
N GLU A 50 -0.09 -9.80 -1.17
CA GLU A 50 -0.81 -8.70 -1.79
C GLU A 50 0.01 -8.03 -2.89
N VAL A 51 -0.69 -7.63 -3.94
CA VAL A 51 -0.19 -6.75 -4.99
C VAL A 51 -1.15 -5.57 -5.14
N VAL A 52 -0.59 -4.39 -5.40
CA VAL A 52 -1.35 -3.15 -5.54
C VAL A 52 -1.25 -2.62 -6.96
N ILE A 53 -2.39 -2.48 -7.65
CA ILE A 53 -2.44 -1.82 -8.95
C ILE A 53 -2.76 -0.34 -8.72
N TYR A 54 -1.93 0.56 -9.24
CA TYR A 54 -2.11 2.00 -9.23
C TYR A 54 -2.53 2.50 -10.60
N TYR A 55 -3.57 3.33 -10.62
CA TYR A 55 -4.17 3.90 -11.82
C TYR A 55 -4.12 5.42 -11.76
N LYS A 56 -3.18 6.00 -12.52
CA LYS A 56 -3.05 7.44 -12.65
C LYS A 56 -3.85 7.95 -13.85
N ARG A 57 -4.66 8.98 -13.62
CA ARG A 57 -5.33 9.76 -14.67
C ARG A 57 -4.60 11.08 -14.83
N ASP A 58 -4.44 11.55 -16.07
CA ASP A 58 -3.91 12.89 -16.35
C ASP A 58 -5.03 13.92 -16.14
N ILE A 59 -5.28 14.23 -14.88
CA ILE A 59 -6.20 15.28 -14.46
C ILE A 59 -5.39 16.37 -13.77
N ALA A 60 -5.58 17.62 -14.19
CA ALA A 60 -4.79 18.79 -13.78
C ALA A 60 -4.93 19.18 -12.30
N SER A 61 -5.49 18.32 -11.44
CA SER A 61 -5.74 18.56 -10.03
C SER A 61 -5.57 17.25 -9.25
N ALA A 62 -5.16 17.35 -7.98
CA ALA A 62 -5.06 16.21 -7.08
C ALA A 62 -6.33 15.35 -7.19
N SER A 63 -6.13 14.07 -7.53
CA SER A 63 -7.25 13.21 -7.89
C SER A 63 -8.15 12.97 -6.69
N THR A 64 -9.46 13.11 -6.88
CA THR A 64 -10.47 12.81 -5.86
C THR A 64 -11.16 11.49 -6.16
N ALA A 65 -11.87 10.93 -5.17
CA ALA A 65 -12.64 9.70 -5.37
C ALA A 65 -13.64 9.79 -6.53
N SER A 66 -14.25 10.97 -6.76
CA SER A 66 -15.19 11.19 -7.87
C SER A 66 -14.56 11.06 -9.25
N ASP A 67 -13.26 11.31 -9.40
CA ASP A 67 -12.57 11.19 -10.68
C ASP A 67 -12.41 9.72 -11.12
N TYR A 68 -12.51 8.81 -10.15
CA TYR A 68 -12.41 7.36 -10.34
C TYR A 68 -13.74 6.63 -10.18
N GLU A 69 -14.85 7.35 -9.94
CA GLU A 69 -16.16 6.73 -9.79
C GLU A 69 -16.55 5.96 -11.06
N GLY A 70 -16.89 4.69 -10.89
CA GLY A 70 -17.22 3.75 -11.96
C GLY A 70 -16.00 3.10 -12.65
N TRP A 71 -14.78 3.48 -12.31
CA TRP A 71 -13.57 2.75 -12.72
C TRP A 71 -13.29 1.60 -11.78
N GLY A 72 -13.31 0.38 -12.31
CA GLY A 72 -13.09 -0.82 -11.53
C GLY A 72 -12.35 -1.91 -12.28
N LEU A 73 -11.90 -2.90 -11.54
CA LEU A 73 -11.23 -4.07 -12.08
C LEU A 73 -12.25 -5.16 -12.44
N HIS A 74 -12.23 -5.56 -13.70
CA HIS A 74 -12.69 -6.87 -14.10
C HIS A 74 -11.58 -7.89 -13.81
N LEU A 75 -11.84 -8.87 -12.95
CA LEU A 75 -10.91 -9.89 -12.48
C LEU A 75 -11.42 -11.28 -12.84
N TRP A 76 -10.52 -12.16 -13.25
CA TRP A 76 -10.82 -13.57 -13.51
C TRP A 76 -9.56 -14.43 -13.41
N ASN A 77 -9.76 -15.72 -13.12
CA ASN A 77 -8.73 -16.75 -13.27
C ASN A 77 -8.98 -17.51 -14.57
N GLY A 78 -7.96 -17.62 -15.42
CA GLY A 78 -8.05 -18.21 -16.76
C GLY A 78 -6.89 -17.79 -17.66
N GLU A 79 -6.86 -18.24 -18.91
CA GLU A 79 -5.83 -17.82 -19.89
C GLU A 79 -4.37 -18.01 -19.40
N GLY A 80 -4.16 -19.05 -18.58
CA GLY A 80 -2.86 -19.38 -17.98
C GLY A 80 -2.49 -18.61 -16.71
N CYS A 81 -3.36 -17.74 -16.19
CA CYS A 81 -3.16 -17.02 -14.93
C CYS A 81 -4.28 -17.35 -13.95
N THR A 82 -3.96 -18.04 -12.85
CA THR A 82 -4.94 -18.45 -11.82
C THR A 82 -4.56 -18.00 -10.42
N SER A 83 -3.56 -17.12 -10.32
CA SER A 83 -3.00 -16.67 -9.05
C SER A 83 -3.86 -15.65 -8.30
N THR A 84 -5.01 -15.20 -8.81
CA THR A 84 -5.88 -14.28 -8.06
C THR A 84 -6.69 -15.05 -7.03
N ASP A 85 -6.57 -14.67 -5.75
CA ASP A 85 -7.37 -15.23 -4.67
C ASP A 85 -8.75 -14.55 -4.62
N LEU A 86 -9.60 -14.92 -5.57
CA LEU A 86 -10.96 -14.38 -5.70
C LEU A 86 -11.79 -14.63 -4.44
N GLU A 87 -11.65 -15.81 -3.83
CA GLU A 87 -12.40 -16.18 -2.61
C GLU A 87 -11.99 -15.32 -1.41
N ALA A 88 -10.68 -15.14 -1.16
CA ALA A 88 -10.22 -14.28 -0.07
C ALA A 88 -10.54 -12.79 -0.29
N MET A 89 -10.85 -12.40 -1.53
CA MET A 89 -11.35 -11.07 -1.87
C MET A 89 -12.89 -10.96 -1.83
N GLY A 90 -13.60 -12.06 -1.53
CA GLY A 90 -15.07 -12.09 -1.51
C GLY A 90 -15.73 -12.02 -2.90
N ILE A 91 -14.99 -12.41 -3.94
CA ILE A 91 -15.42 -12.42 -5.33
C ILE A 91 -15.81 -13.86 -5.71
N ALA A 92 -16.85 -14.02 -6.53
CA ALA A 92 -17.23 -15.32 -7.05
C ALA A 92 -16.06 -15.99 -7.80
N GLY A 93 -15.97 -17.32 -7.76
CA GLY A 93 -14.89 -18.05 -8.44
C GLY A 93 -14.83 -17.85 -9.96
N THR A 94 -15.92 -17.37 -10.57
CA THR A 94 -15.97 -16.96 -11.98
C THR A 94 -15.36 -15.59 -12.25
N GLY A 95 -14.96 -14.85 -11.22
CA GLY A 95 -14.52 -13.48 -11.33
C GLY A 95 -15.65 -12.45 -11.14
N THR A 96 -15.34 -11.20 -11.45
CA THR A 96 -16.29 -10.08 -11.41
C THR A 96 -17.17 -10.06 -12.66
N ASP A 97 -18.42 -9.57 -12.54
CA ASP A 97 -19.24 -9.26 -13.71
C ASP A 97 -18.72 -8.01 -14.43
N TRP A 98 -18.77 -7.98 -15.77
CA TRP A 98 -18.39 -6.80 -16.55
C TRP A 98 -19.21 -5.56 -16.16
N SER A 99 -20.50 -5.71 -15.87
CA SER A 99 -21.37 -4.61 -15.44
C SER A 99 -21.15 -4.18 -13.99
N ALA A 100 -20.39 -4.94 -13.20
CA ALA A 100 -20.11 -4.68 -11.79
C ALA A 100 -18.63 -4.95 -11.46
N PRO A 101 -17.70 -4.13 -12.00
CA PRO A 101 -16.29 -4.31 -11.73
C PRO A 101 -15.95 -3.98 -10.27
N ARG A 102 -14.86 -4.55 -9.76
CA ARG A 102 -14.40 -4.32 -8.38
C ARG A 102 -13.93 -2.86 -8.23
N PRO A 103 -14.47 -2.07 -7.29
CA PRO A 103 -14.04 -0.69 -7.07
C PRO A 103 -12.61 -0.60 -6.52
N PHE A 104 -12.06 0.61 -6.56
CA PHE A 104 -10.77 0.94 -5.92
C PHE A 104 -10.89 0.89 -4.40
N ASP A 105 -9.77 0.64 -3.71
CA ASP A 105 -9.69 0.58 -2.25
C ASP A 105 -9.36 1.94 -1.63
N GLY A 106 -8.66 2.79 -2.39
CA GLY A 106 -8.41 4.17 -1.99
C GLY A 106 -7.74 4.99 -3.10
N ILE A 107 -7.37 6.22 -2.75
CA ILE A 107 -6.64 7.12 -3.62
C ILE A 107 -5.27 7.40 -2.99
N ASN A 108 -4.22 7.32 -3.79
CA ASN A 108 -2.91 7.83 -3.47
C ASN A 108 -2.72 9.18 -4.19
N ASP A 109 -2.20 10.18 -3.47
CA ASP A 109 -2.09 11.56 -3.96
C ASP A 109 -1.17 11.70 -5.20
N THR A 110 -0.22 10.78 -5.38
CA THR A 110 0.78 10.80 -6.45
C THR A 110 0.43 9.86 -7.61
N TYR A 111 -0.02 8.64 -7.28
CA TYR A 111 -0.20 7.53 -8.21
C TYR A 111 -1.67 7.23 -8.54
N GLY A 112 -2.62 7.95 -7.94
CA GLY A 112 -4.03 7.85 -8.24
C GLY A 112 -4.77 6.74 -7.49
N ALA A 113 -5.90 6.29 -8.04
CA ALA A 113 -6.67 5.20 -7.44
C ALA A 113 -5.84 3.92 -7.36
N TYR A 114 -5.97 3.21 -6.25
CA TYR A 114 -5.28 1.94 -6.06
C TYR A 114 -6.25 0.81 -5.72
N TYR A 115 -5.86 -0.39 -6.12
CA TYR A 115 -6.61 -1.62 -5.97
C TYR A 115 -5.68 -2.66 -5.34
N VAL A 116 -6.09 -3.23 -4.21
CA VAL A 116 -5.35 -4.26 -3.47
C VAL A 116 -5.90 -5.62 -3.87
N LEU A 117 -5.08 -6.44 -4.50
CA LEU A 117 -5.41 -7.80 -4.91
C LEU A 117 -4.68 -8.79 -4.04
N LYS A 118 -5.38 -9.87 -3.68
CA LYS A 118 -4.78 -10.99 -2.95
C LYS A 118 -4.31 -12.03 -3.95
N VAL A 119 -3.13 -12.56 -3.68
CA VAL A 119 -2.51 -13.57 -4.51
C VAL A 119 -2.61 -14.92 -3.81
N ASN A 120 -3.08 -15.93 -4.52
CA ASN A 120 -3.24 -17.29 -4.00
C ASN A 120 -1.89 -18.02 -4.06
N PRO A 121 -1.24 -18.34 -2.94
CA PRO A 121 0.02 -19.09 -2.94
C PRO A 121 -0.15 -20.54 -3.39
N ASP A 122 -1.37 -21.08 -3.34
CA ASP A 122 -1.74 -22.44 -3.72
C ASP A 122 -2.40 -22.50 -5.12
N ALA A 123 -2.15 -21.49 -5.96
CA ALA A 123 -2.70 -21.42 -7.31
C ALA A 123 -2.29 -22.62 -8.19
N SER A 124 -3.12 -22.91 -9.20
CA SER A 124 -2.87 -24.06 -10.10
C SER A 124 -1.80 -23.78 -11.15
N ASP A 125 -1.68 -22.52 -11.59
CA ASP A 125 -0.48 -22.04 -12.25
C ASP A 125 0.65 -21.88 -11.21
N PRO A 126 1.92 -22.04 -11.59
CA PRO A 126 2.98 -21.45 -10.78
C PRO A 126 2.61 -19.98 -10.56
N HIS A 127 2.72 -19.49 -9.32
CA HIS A 127 2.28 -18.17 -8.87
C HIS A 127 2.96 -17.02 -9.65
N GLU A 128 2.58 -16.85 -10.91
CA GLU A 128 3.33 -16.10 -11.91
C GLU A 128 2.51 -14.96 -12.48
N CYS A 129 1.18 -15.08 -12.56
CA CYS A 129 0.37 -13.99 -13.08
C CYS A 129 -1.08 -13.91 -12.59
N MET A 130 -1.63 -12.70 -12.67
CA MET A 130 -3.01 -12.37 -12.35
C MET A 130 -3.63 -11.59 -13.50
N ASN A 131 -4.82 -11.97 -13.97
CA ASN A 131 -5.50 -11.22 -15.03
C ASN A 131 -6.34 -10.09 -14.48
N PHE A 132 -6.36 -8.97 -15.21
CA PHE A 132 -7.29 -7.90 -14.94
C PHE A 132 -7.60 -7.08 -16.19
N ILE A 133 -8.73 -6.38 -16.18
CA ILE A 133 -9.00 -5.24 -17.06
C ILE A 133 -9.51 -4.11 -16.17
N LEU A 134 -8.89 -2.95 -16.26
CA LEU A 134 -9.39 -1.75 -15.60
C LEU A 134 -10.30 -0.96 -16.54
N HIS A 135 -11.56 -0.77 -16.18
CA HIS A 135 -12.54 -0.19 -17.09
C HIS A 135 -13.68 0.56 -16.39
N LYS A 136 -14.40 1.36 -17.18
CA LYS A 136 -15.67 2.02 -16.84
C LYS A 136 -16.64 1.83 -18.01
N GLY A 137 -17.63 0.95 -17.85
CA GLY A 137 -18.44 0.49 -18.99
C GLY A 137 -17.53 -0.15 -20.04
N ASP A 138 -17.64 0.28 -21.30
CA ASP A 138 -16.79 -0.25 -22.39
C ASP A 138 -15.44 0.49 -22.52
N GLU A 139 -15.22 1.55 -21.74
CA GLU A 139 -13.97 2.31 -21.76
C GLU A 139 -12.90 1.59 -20.92
N LYS A 140 -11.77 1.23 -21.52
CA LYS A 140 -10.65 0.57 -20.84
C LYS A 140 -9.50 1.54 -20.58
N ALA A 141 -8.93 1.49 -19.37
CA ALA A 141 -7.89 2.40 -18.94
C ALA A 141 -6.54 2.15 -19.62
N PHE A 142 -6.16 0.88 -19.79
CA PHE A 142 -4.82 0.49 -20.28
C PHE A 142 -4.83 -0.06 -21.70
N GLY A 143 -5.65 0.53 -22.57
CA GLY A 143 -5.85 0.08 -23.94
C GLY A 143 -6.77 -1.14 -24.05
N SER A 144 -6.81 -1.77 -25.23
CA SER A 144 -7.81 -2.79 -25.56
C SER A 144 -7.54 -4.19 -25.01
N SER A 145 -6.30 -4.45 -24.56
CA SER A 145 -5.81 -5.79 -24.20
C SER A 145 -6.31 -6.29 -22.84
N ASN A 146 -6.22 -7.61 -22.62
CA ASN A 146 -6.32 -8.22 -21.30
C ASN A 146 -4.99 -7.97 -20.58
N SER A 147 -5.00 -7.16 -19.53
CA SER A 147 -3.80 -6.85 -18.77
C SER A 147 -3.46 -7.99 -17.81
N LYS A 148 -2.18 -8.12 -17.51
CA LYS A 148 -1.66 -9.11 -16.56
C LYS A 148 -0.73 -8.42 -15.58
N VAL A 149 -0.87 -8.76 -14.31
CA VAL A 149 0.21 -8.60 -13.34
C VAL A 149 1.16 -9.78 -13.55
N GLU A 150 2.43 -9.54 -13.84
CA GLU A 150 3.47 -10.57 -13.85
C GLU A 150 4.15 -10.59 -12.48
N LEU A 151 3.79 -11.54 -11.63
CA LEU A 151 4.21 -11.63 -10.24
C LEU A 151 5.72 -11.79 -10.09
N THR A 152 6.38 -12.38 -11.09
CA THR A 152 7.85 -12.53 -11.13
C THR A 152 8.60 -11.21 -11.33
N LYS A 153 7.91 -10.15 -11.77
CA LYS A 153 8.46 -8.80 -11.94
C LYS A 153 8.13 -7.86 -10.79
N ILE A 154 7.27 -8.27 -9.86
CA ILE A 154 6.87 -7.44 -8.73
C ILE A 154 8.06 -7.28 -7.79
N GLY A 155 8.51 -6.03 -7.64
CA GLY A 155 9.60 -5.64 -6.75
C GLY A 155 9.14 -5.36 -5.32
N GLU A 156 10.00 -4.70 -4.55
CA GLU A 156 9.77 -4.35 -3.14
C GLU A 156 8.53 -3.47 -2.94
N SER A 157 8.17 -2.68 -3.94
CA SER A 157 6.97 -1.82 -3.93
C SER A 157 5.66 -2.61 -3.86
N LYS A 158 5.69 -3.89 -4.24
CA LYS A 158 4.49 -4.73 -4.46
C LYS A 158 3.47 -4.10 -5.40
N GLY A 159 3.91 -3.16 -6.24
CA GLY A 159 3.06 -2.28 -7.03
C GLY A 159 3.14 -2.53 -8.53
N LEU A 160 2.05 -2.28 -9.24
CA LEU A 160 1.97 -2.17 -10.68
C LEU A 160 1.35 -0.81 -11.03
N PHE A 161 2.05 0.01 -11.78
CA PHE A 161 1.68 1.40 -12.05
C PHE A 161 1.26 1.55 -13.52
N GLY A 162 0.10 2.17 -13.75
CA GLY A 162 -0.43 2.39 -15.09
C GLY A 162 -1.03 3.79 -15.24
N PHE A 163 -0.94 4.31 -16.46
CA PHE A 163 -1.49 5.61 -16.84
C PHE A 163 -2.69 5.45 -17.75
N HIS A 164 -3.74 6.24 -17.53
CA HIS A 164 -4.92 6.27 -18.38
C HIS A 164 -4.54 6.51 -19.84
N GLY A 165 -5.08 5.71 -20.76
CA GLY A 165 -4.81 5.78 -22.19
C GLY A 165 -3.48 5.14 -22.62
N SER A 166 -2.70 4.57 -21.69
CA SER A 166 -1.44 3.87 -21.97
C SER A 166 -1.58 2.37 -21.74
N SER A 167 -1.12 1.54 -22.69
CA SER A 167 -1.03 0.09 -22.48
C SER A 167 0.23 -0.34 -21.75
N GLU A 168 1.15 0.58 -21.48
CA GLU A 168 2.39 0.32 -20.77
C GLU A 168 2.17 0.32 -19.26
N LEU A 169 2.74 -0.67 -18.58
CA LEU A 169 2.65 -0.88 -17.14
C LEU A 169 4.05 -0.99 -16.54
N TYR A 170 4.23 -0.44 -15.35
CA TYR A 170 5.52 -0.32 -14.69
C TYR A 170 5.51 -1.05 -13.34
N TYR A 171 6.57 -1.79 -13.04
CA TYR A 171 6.72 -2.55 -11.78
C TYR A 171 7.46 -1.77 -10.69
N GLU A 172 7.97 -0.59 -11.05
CA GLU A 172 8.57 0.38 -10.15
C GLU A 172 7.73 1.65 -10.12
N PRO A 173 7.67 2.38 -8.98
CA PRO A 173 6.91 3.61 -8.88
C PRO A 173 7.39 4.65 -9.89
N ILE A 174 6.44 5.19 -10.66
CA ILE A 174 6.70 6.21 -11.66
C ILE A 174 5.58 7.24 -11.65
N GLU A 175 5.95 8.52 -11.59
CA GLU A 175 4.98 9.61 -11.47
C GLU A 175 4.50 10.11 -12.83
N GLU A 176 5.34 10.05 -13.86
CA GLU A 176 5.08 10.59 -15.18
C GLU A 176 5.68 9.67 -16.26
N ARG A 177 5.06 9.63 -17.44
CA ARG A 177 5.48 8.82 -18.58
C ARG A 177 6.26 9.64 -19.62
#